data_AF-A0A1I5VLY0-F1
#
_entry.id   AF-A0A1I5VLY0-F1
#
_cell.length_a   1.000
_cell.length_b   1.000
_cell.length_c   1.000
_cell.angle_alpha   90.00
_cell.angle_beta   90.00
_cell.angle_gamma   90.00
#
_symmetry.space_group_name_H-M   'P 1'
#
loop_
_entity.id
_entity.type
_entity.pdbx_description
1 polymer ?
#
loop_
_entity_poly.entity_id
_entity_poly.type
_entity_poly.pdbx_seq_one_letter_code
_entity_poly.pdbx_strand_id
1 'polypeptide(L)'
;MNERERLQENLLLIRRAAGWTAEEFGEKIGVTRQTINNLEAKRNKLNKTQYIAIRAVIEAEMAKSPDETEMLGCLLEVFVDNPEKYDEDSKEKLLAKANMLTPSILAGTTSRGAVSKEFMGVAGALGLAFAMVNPVISTGAVLAGTWLAKILKKKE
;
A
#
# COMPACT_ATOMS: atom_id res chain seq x y z
N MET A 1 17.52 4.02 0.32
CA MET A 1 16.17 4.62 0.27
C MET A 1 15.46 4.38 1.59
N ASN A 2 14.80 5.38 2.18
CA ASN A 2 14.01 5.20 3.41
C ASN A 2 12.56 4.75 3.11
N GLU A 3 11.84 4.28 4.14
CA GLU A 3 10.45 3.78 4.03
C GLU A 3 9.49 4.77 3.34
N ARG A 4 9.64 6.06 3.62
CA ARG A 4 8.83 7.12 2.99
C ARG A 4 9.11 7.29 1.50
N GLU A 5 10.38 7.26 1.13
CA GLU A 5 10.78 7.29 -0.28
C GLU A 5 10.27 6.04 -1.01
N ARG A 6 10.34 4.86 -0.39
CA ARG A 6 9.78 3.62 -0.96
C ARG A 6 8.26 3.67 -1.11
N LEU A 7 7.54 4.23 -0.15
CA LEU A 7 6.10 4.45 -0.29
C LEU A 7 5.80 5.38 -1.46
N GLN A 8 6.58 6.46 -1.61
CA GLN A 8 6.41 7.39 -2.71
C GLN A 8 6.67 6.73 -4.08
N GLU A 9 7.69 5.88 -4.19
CA GLU A 9 7.97 5.09 -5.41
C GLU A 9 6.78 4.24 -5.86
N ASN A 10 6.07 3.66 -4.89
CA ASN A 10 4.99 2.71 -5.14
C ASN A 10 3.60 3.34 -5.00
N LEU A 11 3.50 4.66 -4.86
CA LEU A 11 2.26 5.34 -4.48
C LEU A 11 1.13 5.12 -5.49
N LEU A 12 1.45 5.22 -6.78
CA LEU A 12 0.51 4.98 -7.88
C LEU A 12 -0.03 3.54 -7.85
N LEU A 13 0.85 2.57 -7.62
CA LEU A 13 0.49 1.16 -7.57
C LEU A 13 -0.43 0.87 -6.38
N ILE A 14 -0.06 1.37 -5.20
CA ILE A 14 -0.83 1.22 -3.96
C ILE A 14 -2.22 1.86 -4.12
N ARG A 15 -2.31 3.07 -4.69
CA ARG A 15 -3.60 3.71 -4.93
C ARG A 15 -4.48 2.89 -5.86
N ARG A 16 -3.92 2.36 -6.95
CA ARG A 16 -4.67 1.51 -7.90
C ARG A 16 -5.12 0.20 -7.26
N ALA A 17 -4.26 -0.43 -6.47
CA ALA A 17 -4.61 -1.64 -5.70
C ALA A 17 -5.72 -1.37 -4.67
N ALA A 18 -5.77 -0.17 -4.09
CA ALA A 18 -6.87 0.25 -3.23
C ALA A 18 -8.17 0.54 -4.00
N GLY A 19 -8.10 0.65 -5.34
CA GLY A 19 -9.23 0.95 -6.20
C GLY A 19 -9.65 2.42 -6.18
N TRP A 20 -8.73 3.34 -5.86
CA TRP A 20 -9.06 4.76 -5.79
C TRP A 20 -8.56 5.55 -7.00
N THR A 21 -9.38 6.47 -7.47
CA THR A 21 -8.93 7.57 -8.32
C THR A 21 -8.01 8.51 -7.53
N ALA A 22 -7.22 9.31 -8.24
CA ALA A 22 -6.36 10.32 -7.59
C ALA A 22 -7.18 11.37 -6.82
N GLU A 23 -8.44 11.56 -7.18
CA GLU A 23 -9.36 12.48 -6.52
C GLU A 23 -9.86 11.92 -5.20
N GLU A 24 -10.42 10.69 -5.20
CA GLU A 24 -10.83 10.00 -3.98
C GLU A 24 -9.67 9.80 -3.00
N PHE A 25 -8.48 9.48 -3.51
CA PHE A 25 -7.30 9.36 -2.65
C PHE A 25 -6.89 10.69 -2.03
N GLY A 26 -6.98 11.78 -2.81
CA GLY A 26 -6.74 13.13 -2.31
C GLY A 26 -7.72 13.49 -1.19
N GLU A 27 -9.02 13.26 -1.41
CA GLU A 27 -10.07 13.52 -0.43
C GLU A 27 -9.83 12.76 0.89
N LYS A 28 -9.51 11.47 0.81
CA LYS A 28 -9.24 10.63 2.00
C LYS A 28 -8.09 11.14 2.86
N ILE A 29 -7.03 11.68 2.24
CA ILE A 29 -5.86 12.19 2.99
C ILE A 29 -5.92 13.72 3.24
N GLY A 30 -6.97 14.40 2.75
CA GLY A 30 -7.16 15.85 2.92
C GLY A 30 -6.30 16.72 2.00
N VAL A 31 -6.02 16.30 0.77
CA VAL A 31 -5.27 17.08 -0.23
C VAL A 31 -5.96 17.08 -1.61
N THR A 32 -5.50 17.93 -2.51
CA THR A 32 -6.06 17.99 -3.87
C THR A 32 -5.59 16.81 -4.74
N ARG A 33 -6.37 16.48 -5.79
CA ARG A 33 -5.95 15.56 -6.87
C ARG A 33 -4.60 15.94 -7.48
N GLN A 34 -4.33 17.24 -7.65
CA GLN A 34 -3.06 17.73 -8.18
C GLN A 34 -1.89 17.39 -7.24
N THR A 35 -2.10 17.48 -5.93
CA THR A 35 -1.11 17.07 -4.93
C THR A 35 -0.77 15.59 -5.07
N ILE A 36 -1.77 14.71 -5.21
CA ILE A 36 -1.56 13.28 -5.46
C ILE A 36 -0.74 13.06 -6.73
N ASN A 37 -1.15 13.65 -7.85
CA ASN A 37 -0.43 13.51 -9.13
C ASN A 37 1.03 13.96 -9.03
N ASN A 38 1.31 15.05 -8.30
CA ASN A 38 2.67 15.55 -8.09
C ASN A 38 3.51 14.63 -7.20
N LEU A 39 2.90 13.98 -6.20
CA LEU A 39 3.57 12.99 -5.36
C LEU A 39 3.91 11.73 -6.15
N GLU A 40 2.95 11.21 -6.95
CA GLU A 40 3.13 10.03 -7.81
C GLU A 40 4.17 10.26 -8.91
N ALA A 41 4.17 11.45 -9.51
CA ALA A 41 5.17 11.84 -10.51
C ALA A 41 6.51 12.30 -9.88
N LYS A 42 6.64 12.24 -8.55
CA LYS A 42 7.83 12.65 -7.77
C LYS A 42 8.29 14.09 -8.03
N ARG A 43 7.39 14.95 -8.49
CA ARG A 43 7.64 16.39 -8.65
C ARG A 43 7.81 17.07 -7.30
N ASN A 44 7.11 16.56 -6.28
CA ASN A 44 7.23 17.00 -4.89
C ASN A 44 7.65 15.83 -4.01
N LYS A 45 8.55 16.09 -3.05
CA LYS A 45 8.94 15.07 -2.07
C LYS A 45 7.81 14.82 -1.07
N LEU A 46 7.48 13.55 -0.83
CA LEU A 46 6.52 13.15 0.19
C LEU A 46 7.02 13.60 1.57
N ASN A 47 6.25 14.43 2.28
CA ASN A 47 6.63 14.91 3.61
C ASN A 47 6.18 13.93 4.72
N LYS A 48 6.63 14.15 5.97
CA LYS A 48 6.35 13.23 7.09
C LYS A 48 4.85 13.17 7.42
N THR A 49 4.16 14.31 7.38
CA THR A 49 2.72 14.39 7.65
C THR A 49 1.91 13.65 6.58
N GLN A 50 2.22 13.88 5.30
CA GLN A 50 1.58 13.19 4.18
C GLN A 50 1.83 11.69 4.25
N TYR A 51 3.05 11.27 4.58
CA TYR A 51 3.37 9.86 4.79
C TYR A 51 2.47 9.23 5.86
N ILE A 52 2.35 9.86 7.03
CA ILE A 52 1.52 9.38 8.13
C ILE A 52 0.05 9.30 7.72
N ALA A 53 -0.48 10.34 7.05
CA ALA A 53 -1.86 10.38 6.58
C ALA A 53 -2.16 9.26 5.57
N ILE A 54 -1.27 9.07 4.58
CA ILE A 54 -1.40 8.01 3.58
C ILE A 54 -1.42 6.63 4.25
N ARG A 55 -0.47 6.36 5.15
CA ARG A 55 -0.40 5.09 5.88
C ARG A 55 -1.66 4.82 6.67
N ALA A 56 -2.13 5.80 7.44
CA ALA A 56 -3.34 5.67 8.24
C ALA A 56 -4.59 5.37 7.39
N VAL A 57 -4.73 6.03 6.23
CA VAL A 57 -5.86 5.80 5.31
C VAL A 57 -5.79 4.41 4.67
N ILE A 58 -4.61 3.94 4.29
CA ILE A 58 -4.45 2.58 3.73
C ILE A 58 -4.74 1.52 4.79
N GLU A 59 -4.23 1.68 6.01
CA GLU A 59 -4.50 0.74 7.12
C GLU A 59 -5.99 0.71 7.49
N ALA A 60 -6.65 1.87 7.49
CA ALA A 60 -8.10 1.94 7.73
C ALA A 60 -8.89 1.23 6.62
N GLU A 61 -8.48 1.34 5.36
CA GLU A 61 -9.11 0.61 4.25
C GLU A 61 -8.89 -0.90 4.36
N MET A 62 -7.67 -1.31 4.70
CA MET A 62 -7.36 -2.73 4.90
C MET A 62 -8.17 -3.34 6.05
N ALA A 63 -8.34 -2.60 7.15
CA ALA A 63 -9.16 -3.03 8.27
C ALA A 63 -10.66 -3.09 7.91
N LYS A 64 -11.13 -2.20 7.03
CA LYS A 64 -12.52 -2.15 6.58
C LYS A 64 -12.88 -3.30 5.64
N SER A 65 -11.95 -3.71 4.78
CA SER A 65 -12.20 -4.71 3.72
C SER A 65 -11.04 -5.71 3.59
N PRO A 66 -10.72 -6.47 4.64
CA PRO A 66 -9.53 -7.34 4.68
C PRO A 66 -9.50 -8.35 3.54
N ASP A 67 -10.64 -9.00 3.26
CA ASP A 67 -10.76 -10.02 2.20
C ASP A 67 -10.54 -9.46 0.78
N GLU A 68 -10.70 -8.15 0.61
CA GLU A 68 -10.49 -7.49 -0.69
C GLU A 68 -9.15 -6.78 -0.82
N THR A 69 -8.38 -6.68 0.26
CA THR A 69 -7.22 -5.80 0.36
C THR A 69 -5.94 -6.50 0.78
N GLU A 70 -5.92 -7.84 0.79
CA GLU A 70 -4.71 -8.63 1.07
C GLU A 70 -3.51 -8.20 0.21
N MET A 71 -3.77 -7.91 -1.08
CA MET A 71 -2.77 -7.36 -1.99
C MET A 71 -2.12 -6.07 -1.48
N LEU A 72 -2.87 -5.16 -0.83
CA LEU A 72 -2.29 -3.94 -0.26
C LEU A 72 -1.29 -4.26 0.85
N GLY A 73 -1.62 -5.21 1.72
CA GLY A 73 -0.71 -5.68 2.77
C GLY A 73 0.57 -6.27 2.20
N CYS A 74 0.44 -7.12 1.17
CA CYS A 74 1.60 -7.67 0.45
C CYS A 74 2.45 -6.56 -0.20
N LEU A 75 1.83 -5.60 -0.89
CA LEU A 75 2.57 -4.51 -1.53
C LEU A 75 3.33 -3.65 -0.52
N LEU A 76 2.71 -3.35 0.63
CA LEU A 76 3.38 -2.61 1.71
C LEU A 76 4.54 -3.42 2.31
N GLU A 77 4.36 -4.70 2.63
CA GLU A 77 5.43 -5.52 3.21
C GLU A 77 6.62 -5.67 2.24
N VAL A 78 6.34 -6.01 0.98
CA VAL A 78 7.37 -6.32 -0.03
C VAL A 78 8.09 -5.09 -0.55
N PHE A 79 7.38 -3.97 -0.76
CA PHE A 79 7.97 -2.81 -1.43
C PHE A 79 8.25 -1.63 -0.49
N VAL A 80 7.66 -1.61 0.71
CA VAL A 80 7.75 -0.46 1.62
C VAL A 80 8.40 -0.82 2.95
N ASP A 81 7.84 -1.78 3.69
CA ASP A 81 8.16 -1.99 5.11
C ASP A 81 9.41 -2.83 5.32
N ASN A 82 9.54 -3.94 4.59
CA ASN A 82 10.66 -4.87 4.74
C ASN A 82 11.14 -5.45 3.38
N PRO A 83 11.43 -4.60 2.37
CA PRO A 83 11.84 -5.06 1.03
C PRO A 83 13.12 -5.90 1.00
N GLU A 84 13.96 -5.78 2.02
CA GLU A 84 15.20 -6.54 2.17
C GLU A 84 14.99 -8.01 2.50
N LYS A 85 13.78 -8.41 2.92
CA LYS A 85 13.43 -9.82 3.19
C LYS A 85 13.14 -10.64 1.93
N TYR A 86 13.04 -9.97 0.78
CA TYR A 86 12.56 -10.57 -0.47
C TYR A 86 13.62 -10.44 -1.55
N ASP A 87 13.83 -11.51 -2.31
CA ASP A 87 14.74 -11.52 -3.44
C ASP A 87 14.22 -10.65 -4.60
N GLU A 88 15.14 -10.17 -5.43
CA GLU A 88 14.80 -9.25 -6.54
C GLU A 88 13.90 -9.90 -7.60
N ASP A 89 14.08 -11.19 -7.91
CA ASP A 89 13.29 -11.89 -8.93
C ASP A 89 11.81 -12.01 -8.50
N SER A 90 11.57 -12.36 -7.23
CA SER A 90 10.22 -12.36 -6.66
C SER A 90 9.59 -10.97 -6.66
N LYS A 91 10.36 -9.93 -6.31
CA LYS A 91 9.90 -8.53 -6.33
C LYS A 91 9.53 -8.07 -7.73
N GLU A 92 10.36 -8.36 -8.72
CA GLU A 92 10.10 -8.01 -10.12
C GLU A 92 8.85 -8.71 -10.66
N LYS A 93 8.70 -10.02 -10.42
CA LYS A 93 7.52 -10.79 -10.83
C LYS A 93 6.24 -10.28 -10.18
N LEU A 94 6.28 -9.99 -8.88
CA LEU A 94 5.14 -9.40 -8.18
C LEU A 94 4.81 -8.02 -8.73
N LEU A 95 5.80 -7.16 -8.92
CA LEU A 95 5.58 -5.80 -9.43
C LEU A 95 4.99 -5.82 -10.84
N ALA A 96 5.48 -6.70 -11.72
CA ALA A 96 4.93 -6.89 -13.04
C ALA A 96 3.47 -7.36 -12.99
N LYS A 97 3.16 -8.36 -12.15
CA LYS A 97 1.79 -8.84 -11.96
C LYS A 97 0.87 -7.76 -11.39
N ALA A 98 1.33 -6.99 -10.41
CA ALA A 98 0.55 -5.91 -9.81
C ALA A 98 0.22 -4.81 -10.83
N ASN A 99 1.20 -4.40 -11.65
CA ASN A 99 0.97 -3.41 -12.70
C ASN A 99 0.05 -3.90 -13.82
N MET A 100 0.05 -5.21 -14.09
CA MET A 100 -0.88 -5.83 -15.04
C MET A 100 -2.32 -5.84 -14.50
N LEU A 101 -2.52 -6.18 -13.22
CA LEU A 101 -3.85 -6.40 -12.67
C LEU A 101 -4.53 -5.10 -12.18
N THR A 102 -3.82 -4.26 -11.43
CA THR A 102 -4.44 -3.12 -10.72
C THR A 102 -5.17 -2.09 -11.61
N PRO A 103 -4.79 -1.84 -12.89
CA PRO A 103 -5.56 -0.93 -13.76
C PRO A 103 -7.01 -1.38 -14.00
N SER A 104 -7.26 -2.70 -13.98
CA SER A 104 -8.59 -3.26 -14.24
C SER A 104 -9.62 -2.93 -13.15
N ILE A 105 -9.16 -2.66 -11.92
CA ILE A 105 -10.01 -2.21 -10.81
C ILE A 105 -10.65 -0.87 -11.14
N LEU A 106 -9.84 0.11 -11.55
CA LEU A 106 -10.31 1.47 -11.89
C LEU A 106 -11.07 1.51 -13.22
N ALA A 107 -10.78 0.58 -14.13
CA ALA A 107 -11.55 0.42 -15.37
C ALA A 107 -12.94 -0.18 -15.12
N GLY A 108 -13.21 -0.71 -13.92
CA GLY A 108 -14.48 -1.35 -13.58
C GLY A 108 -14.69 -2.71 -14.27
N THR A 109 -13.63 -3.32 -14.83
CA THR A 109 -13.73 -4.59 -15.54
C THR A 109 -13.63 -5.81 -14.63
N THR A 110 -13.17 -5.63 -13.39
CA THR A 110 -13.12 -6.65 -12.35
C THR A 110 -13.15 -6.00 -10.96
N SER A 111 -13.50 -6.77 -9.94
CA SER A 111 -13.50 -6.27 -8.55
C SER A 111 -12.09 -6.25 -7.96
N ARG A 112 -11.88 -5.33 -7.00
CA ARG A 112 -10.64 -5.27 -6.22
C ARG A 112 -10.34 -6.60 -5.51
N GLY A 113 -11.36 -7.24 -4.94
CA GLY A 113 -11.18 -8.55 -4.29
C GLY A 113 -10.76 -9.66 -5.25
N ALA A 114 -11.28 -9.71 -6.47
CA ALA A 114 -10.84 -10.67 -7.48
C ALA A 114 -9.37 -10.45 -7.88
N VAL A 115 -8.98 -9.19 -8.09
CA VAL A 115 -7.58 -8.82 -8.37
C VAL A 115 -6.67 -9.17 -7.21
N SER A 116 -7.10 -8.90 -5.97
CA SER A 116 -6.34 -9.25 -4.77
C SER A 116 -6.12 -10.75 -4.70
N LYS A 117 -7.17 -11.57 -4.88
CA LYS A 117 -7.08 -13.03 -4.87
C LYS A 117 -6.13 -13.58 -5.95
N GLU A 118 -6.23 -13.08 -7.17
CA GLU A 118 -5.34 -13.49 -8.26
C GLU A 118 -3.88 -13.13 -7.97
N PHE A 119 -3.65 -11.91 -7.49
CA PHE A 119 -2.32 -11.44 -7.11
C PHE A 119 -1.73 -12.28 -5.97
N MET A 120 -2.52 -12.58 -4.93
CA MET A 120 -2.08 -13.39 -3.80
C MET A 120 -1.81 -14.85 -4.20
N GLY A 121 -2.49 -15.39 -5.21
CA GLY A 121 -2.17 -16.69 -5.79
C GLY A 121 -0.74 -16.74 -6.36
N VAL A 122 -0.30 -15.67 -7.02
CA VAL A 122 1.09 -15.54 -7.51
C VAL A 122 2.06 -15.38 -6.35
N ALA A 123 1.72 -14.55 -5.36
CA ALA A 123 2.58 -14.35 -4.19
C ALA A 123 2.80 -15.66 -3.40
N GLY A 124 1.75 -16.48 -3.25
CA GLY A 124 1.83 -17.81 -2.65
C GLY A 124 2.69 -18.78 -3.48
N ALA A 125 2.58 -18.76 -4.81
CA ALA A 125 3.42 -19.58 -5.69
C ALA A 125 4.91 -19.19 -5.64
N LEU A 126 5.22 -17.94 -5.29
CA LEU A 126 6.57 -17.45 -5.04
C LEU A 126 7.07 -17.75 -3.61
N GLY A 127 6.28 -18.45 -2.79
CA GLY A 127 6.67 -18.80 -1.42
C GLY A 127 6.65 -17.63 -0.43
N LEU A 128 5.98 -16.53 -0.78
CA LEU A 128 5.96 -15.33 0.04
C LEU A 128 4.95 -15.49 1.17
N ALA A 129 5.47 -15.84 2.36
CA ALA A 129 4.68 -15.88 3.58
C ALA A 129 4.51 -14.46 4.13
N PHE A 130 3.30 -13.93 4.06
CA PHE A 130 2.93 -12.70 4.74
C PHE A 130 2.29 -13.05 6.07
N ALA A 131 2.87 -12.58 7.18
CA ALA A 131 2.12 -12.49 8.40
C ALA A 131 1.03 -11.45 8.14
N MET A 132 -0.21 -11.90 7.92
CA MET A 132 -1.37 -11.02 7.88
C MET A 132 -1.34 -10.23 9.19
N VAL A 133 -0.86 -9.00 9.14
CA VAL A 133 -0.94 -8.09 10.28
C VAL A 133 -2.41 -7.77 10.35
N ASN A 134 -3.11 -8.58 11.11
CA ASN A 134 -4.51 -8.39 11.42
C ASN A 134 -4.49 -7.64 12.75
N PRO A 135 -4.42 -6.30 12.80
CA PRO A 135 -4.86 -5.59 13.98
C PRO A 135 -6.38 -5.70 13.96
N VAL A 136 -6.90 -6.90 14.24
CA VAL A 136 -8.29 -7.08 14.63
C VAL A 136 -8.43 -6.26 15.90
N ILE A 137 -8.93 -5.04 15.72
CA ILE A 137 -10.10 -4.48 16.39
C ILE A 137 -10.42 -5.26 17.68
N SER A 138 -9.54 -5.16 18.68
CA SER A 138 -9.93 -5.32 20.07
C SER A 138 -10.08 -3.90 20.58
N THR A 139 -11.34 -3.45 20.61
CA THR A 139 -11.83 -2.42 21.54
C THR A 139 -10.83 -1.31 21.88
N GLY A 140 -10.73 -0.29 21.02
CA GLY A 140 -10.48 1.09 21.46
C GLY A 140 -9.05 1.65 21.44
N ALA A 141 -8.00 0.93 21.05
CA ALA A 141 -6.66 1.55 21.01
C ALA A 141 -5.69 1.03 19.95
N VAL A 142 -5.12 1.99 19.20
CA VAL A 142 -3.93 1.93 18.33
C VAL A 142 -4.11 1.29 16.94
N LEU A 143 -4.62 2.10 16.01
CA LEU A 143 -4.54 1.88 14.55
C LEU A 143 -3.12 2.01 13.99
N ALA A 144 -2.15 2.41 14.80
CA ALA A 144 -0.82 2.70 14.32
C ALA A 144 0.11 1.50 14.50
N GLY A 145 0.31 0.74 13.42
CA GLY A 145 1.19 -0.43 13.38
C GLY A 145 2.67 -0.13 13.71
N THR A 146 3.49 -1.17 13.60
CA THR A 146 4.94 -1.14 13.85
C THR A 146 5.70 -0.04 13.08
N TRP A 147 5.17 0.40 11.93
CA TRP A 147 5.73 1.49 11.13
C TRP A 147 5.67 2.86 11.85
N LEU A 148 4.59 3.18 12.57
CA LEU A 148 4.50 4.48 13.25
C LEU A 148 5.50 4.52 14.41
N ALA A 149 5.65 3.41 15.13
CA ALA A 149 6.66 3.26 16.17
C ALA A 149 8.08 3.47 15.60
N LYS A 150 8.41 2.89 14.42
CA LYS A 150 9.69 3.14 13.73
C LYS A 150 9.90 4.63 13.42
N ILE A 151 8.85 5.35 13.01
CA ILE A 151 8.93 6.77 12.62
C ILE A 151 8.98 7.73 13.81
N LEU A 152 8.38 7.34 14.94
CA LEU A 152 8.42 8.10 16.18
C LEU A 152 9.74 7.86 16.94
N LYS A 153 10.31 6.64 16.89
CA LYS A 153 11.62 6.32 17.47
C LYS A 153 12.80 6.97 16.75
N LYS A 154 12.64 7.38 15.49
CA LYS A 154 13.71 7.98 14.68
C LYS A 154 14.01 9.44 15.04
N LYS A 155 14.06 9.73 16.34
CA LYS A 155 14.44 11.03 16.91
C LYS A 155 15.56 10.79 17.92
N GLU A 156 16.71 10.38 17.40
CA GLU A 156 18.06 10.48 17.97
C GLU A 156 19.06 10.34 16.83
#